data_AF-A0A2T6LBJ6-F1
#
_entry.id   AF-A0A2T6LBJ6-F1
#
_cell.length_a   1.000
_cell.length_b   1.000
_cell.length_c   1.000
_cell.angle_alpha   90.00
_cell.angle_beta   90.00
_cell.angle_gamma   90.00
#
_symmetry.space_group_name_H-M   'P 1'
#
loop_
_entity.id
_entity.type
_entity.pdbx_description
1 polymer ?
#
loop_
_entity_poly.entity_id
_entity_poly.type
_entity_poly.pdbx_seq_one_letter_code
_entity_poly.pdbx_strand_id
1 'polypeptide(L)' 'MEHLDDLLAGIDLTLTDEVLDQIDKIVPPGADIGMPDQSAYLPPALQHPALRRRPAGERAAA' A
#
# COMPACT_ATOMS: atom_id res chain seq x y z
N MET A 1 -17.00 -3.43 19.45
CA MET A 1 -15.84 -2.58 19.09
C MET A 1 -14.60 -3.40 18.72
N GLU A 2 -14.69 -4.73 18.71
CA GLU A 2 -13.57 -5.67 18.43
C GLU A 2 -12.77 -5.33 17.17
N HIS A 3 -13.41 -5.00 16.05
CA HIS A 3 -12.70 -4.66 14.81
C HIS A 3 -11.75 -3.46 14.96
N LEU A 4 -12.10 -2.48 15.81
CA LEU A 4 -11.23 -1.34 16.07
C LEU A 4 -10.04 -1.76 16.95
N ASP A 5 -10.32 -2.53 17.99
CA ASP A 5 -9.29 -3.02 18.92
C ASP A 5 -8.24 -3.88 18.18
N ASP A 6 -8.67 -4.71 17.23
CA ASP A 6 -7.78 -5.52 16.38
C ASP A 6 -6.91 -4.66 15.45
N LEU A 7 -7.46 -3.59 14.85
CA LEU A 7 -6.67 -2.67 14.02
C LEU A 7 -5.63 -1.92 14.84
N LEU A 8 -5.97 -1.54 16.07
CA LEU A 8 -5.06 -0.84 16.98
C LEU A 8 -3.90 -1.72 17.44
N ALA A 9 -4.08 -3.05 17.50
CA ALA A 9 -3.00 -3.99 17.84
C ALA A 9 -1.82 -3.96 16.85
N GLY A 10 -2.03 -3.46 15.62
CA GLY A 10 -1.00 -3.38 14.58
C GLY A 10 -0.23 -2.06 14.51
N ILE A 11 -0.44 -1.11 15.43
CA ILE A 11 0.07 0.27 15.26
C ILE A 11 1.61 0.37 15.20
N ASP A 12 2.32 -0.48 15.94
CA ASP A 12 3.78 -0.51 15.97
C ASP A 12 4.37 -1.52 14.97
N LEU A 13 3.52 -2.18 14.17
CA LEU A 13 3.96 -3.18 13.20
C LEU A 13 4.64 -2.50 12.01
N THR A 14 5.87 -2.92 11.74
CA THR A 14 6.64 -2.50 10.57
C THR A 14 6.85 -3.71 9.67
N LEU A 15 6.48 -3.57 8.39
CA LEU A 15 6.66 -4.62 7.38
C LEU A 15 7.94 -4.36 6.60
N THR A 16 8.70 -5.44 6.34
CA THR A 16 9.89 -5.38 5.50
C THR A 16 9.51 -5.18 4.03
N ASP A 17 10.46 -4.69 3.24
CA ASP A 17 10.29 -4.54 1.79
C ASP A 17 9.88 -5.85 1.10
N GLU A 18 10.44 -6.98 1.54
CA GLU A 18 10.12 -8.29 0.99
C GLU A 18 8.64 -8.64 1.18
N VAL A 19 8.09 -8.39 2.37
CA VAL A 19 6.68 -8.66 2.65
C VAL A 19 5.78 -7.74 1.81
N LEU A 20 6.14 -6.45 1.70
CA LEU A 20 5.42 -5.50 0.85
C LEU A 20 5.43 -5.93 -0.63
N ASP A 21 6.57 -6.44 -1.13
CA ASP A 21 6.69 -6.97 -2.49
C ASP A 21 5.82 -8.22 -2.71
N GLN A 22 5.64 -9.07 -1.69
CA GLN A 22 4.74 -10.22 -1.80
C GLN A 22 3.27 -9.79 -1.84
N ILE A 23 2.90 -8.76 -1.08
CA ILE A 23 1.54 -8.19 -1.12
C ILE A 23 1.24 -7.65 -2.52
N ASP A 24 2.18 -6.90 -3.11
CA ASP A 24 2.03 -6.33 -4.47
C ASP A 24 1.85 -7.42 -5.55
N LYS A 25 2.36 -8.65 -5.33
CA LYS A 25 2.14 -9.79 -6.24
C LYS A 25 0.72 -10.36 -6.14
N ILE A 26 0.08 -10.27 -4.97
CA ILE A 26 -1.29 -10.75 -4.75
C ILE A 26 -2.28 -9.71 -5.30
N VAL A 27 -2.06 -8.44 -4.96
CA VAL A 27 -2.88 -7.32 -5.40
C VAL A 27 -1.97 -6.25 -6.00
N PRO A 28 -1.86 -6.18 -7.34
CA PRO A 28 -1.04 -5.17 -7.99
C PRO A 28 -1.50 -3.75 -7.63
N PRO A 29 -0.57 -2.78 -7.50
CA PRO A 29 -0.92 -1.39 -7.25
C PRO A 29 -1.90 -0.85 -8.30
N GLY A 30 -3.02 -0.29 -7.85
CA GLY A 30 -4.08 0.23 -8.72
C GLY A 30 -5.16 -0.79 -9.08
N ALA A 31 -5.12 -2.00 -8.52
CA ALA A 31 -6.26 -2.90 -8.55
C ALA A 31 -7.43 -2.30 -7.77
N ASP A 32 -8.61 -2.29 -8.39
CA ASP A 32 -9.84 -1.74 -7.82
C ASP A 32 -11.00 -2.70 -8.07
N ILE A 33 -11.98 -2.71 -7.16
CA ILE A 33 -13.16 -3.57 -7.22
C ILE A 33 -14.34 -2.71 -7.72
N GLY A 34 -14.41 -2.55 -9.04
CA GLY A 34 -15.46 -1.80 -9.75
C GLY A 34 -15.03 -1.54 -11.20
N MET A 35 -15.96 -1.45 -12.14
CA MET A 35 -15.60 -0.94 -13.48
C MET A 35 -15.17 0.51 -13.31
N PRO A 36 -13.92 0.88 -13.66
CA PRO A 36 -13.56 2.29 -13.71
C PRO A 36 -14.43 2.91 -14.80
N ASP A 37 -15.17 3.96 -14.46
CA ASP A 37 -15.71 4.81 -15.52
C ASP A 37 -14.51 5.40 -16.30
N GLN A 38 -14.76 5.88 -17.51
CA GLN A 38 -13.70 6.44 -18.37
C GLN A 38 -13.11 7.75 -17.82
N SER A 39 -13.56 8.20 -16.65
CA SER A 39 -13.15 9.38 -15.87
C SER A 39 -12.38 9.03 -14.59
N ALA A 40 -12.04 7.75 -14.36
CA ALA A 40 -11.31 7.32 -13.18
C ALA A 40 -9.94 8.02 -13.10
N TYR A 41 -9.84 8.96 -12.17
CA TYR A 41 -8.59 9.63 -11.83
C TYR A 41 -7.50 8.58 -11.56
N LEU A 42 -6.36 8.71 -12.22
CA LEU A 42 -5.20 7.85 -12.01
C LEU A 42 -4.20 8.59 -11.10
N PRO A 43 -4.06 8.20 -9.81
CA PRO A 43 -3.12 8.84 -8.90
C PRO A 43 -1.69 8.88 -9.45
N PRO A 44 -0.91 9.94 -9.17
CA PRO A 44 0.49 10.05 -9.59
C PRO A 44 1.35 8.86 -9.18
N ALA A 45 1.06 8.21 -8.04
CA ALA A 45 1.79 7.02 -7.59
C ALA A 45 1.59 5.79 -8.49
N LEU A 46 0.49 5.73 -9.26
CA LEU A 46 0.31 4.68 -10.27
C LEU A 46 1.09 5.01 -11.54
N GLN A 47 1.18 6.30 -11.91
CA GLN A 47 1.92 6.79 -13.08
C GLN A 47 3.44 6.79 -12.87
N HIS A 48 3.89 7.08 -11.64
CA HIS A 48 5.29 7.18 -11.25
C HIS A 48 5.57 6.21 -10.09
N PRO A 49 6.00 4.97 -10.37
CA PRO A 49 6.19 3.93 -9.36
C PRO A 49 7.14 4.33 -8.21
N ALA A 50 8.11 5.21 -8.48
CA ALA A 50 9.02 5.73 -7.46
C ALA A 50 8.33 6.51 -6.33
N LEU A 51 7.10 6.98 -6.54
CA LEU A 51 6.31 7.68 -5.52
C LEU A 51 5.56 6.75 -4.56
N ARG A 52 5.58 5.43 -4.78
CA ARG A 52 4.80 4.46 -3.98
C ARG A 52 5.40 4.18 -2.61
N ARG A 53 6.72 4.37 -2.44
CA ARG A 53 7.44 4.08 -1.19
C ARG A 53 8.32 5.27 -0.81
N ARG A 54 8.54 5.44 0.49
CA ARG A 54 9.50 6.43 1.01
C ARG A 54 10.94 6.06 0.61
N PRO A 55 11.88 7.02 0.59
CA PRO A 55 13.31 6.72 0.49
C PRO A 55 13.73 5.74 1.58
N ALA A 56 14.70 4.85 1.30
CA ALA A 56 15.11 3.81 2.24
C ALA A 56 15.51 4.38 3.61
N GLY A 57 16.29 5.47 3.64
CA GLY A 57 16.69 6.13 4.89
C GLY A 57 15.56 6.77 5.72
N GLU A 58 14.33 6.81 5.18
CA GLU A 58 13.13 7.35 5.84
C GLU A 58 12.07 6.27 6.14
N ARG A 59 12.35 5.00 5.81
CA ARG A 59 11.47 3.87 6.14
C ARG A 59 11.81 3.33 7.52
N ALA A 60 10.78 2.99 8.29
CA ALA A 60 10.96 2.40 9.62
C ALA A 60 11.51 0.96 9.59
N ALA A 61 11.45 0.29 8.43
CA ALA A 61 11.82 -1.12 8.25
C ALA A 61 13.00 -1.34 7.27
N ALA A 62 13.72 -0.28 6.91
CA ALA A 62 14.86 -0.34 5.99
C ALA A 62 16.21 -0.56 6.70
#